data_AF-A0A974Y107-F1
#
_entry.id   AF-A0A974Y107-F1
#
_cell.length_a   1.000
_cell.length_b   1.000
_cell.length_c   1.000
_cell.angle_alpha   90.00
_cell.angle_beta   90.00
_cell.angle_gamma   90.00
#
_symmetry.space_group_name_H-M   'P 1'
#
loop_
_entity.id
_entity.type
_entity.pdbx_description
1 polymer ?
#
loop_
_entity_poly.entity_id
_entity_poly.type
_entity_poly.pdbx_seq_one_letter_code
_entity_poly.pdbx_strand_id
1 'polypeptide(L)'
;MNQPRPLTRGWFRIADIAARLLALGCVLFAVAYPFLASEVAARHGQAPAWGAWFFASLVFVAAAVGAHGFLRRRPTALLLIALPAVLFLTDAHVMAAVCWLLAVVLLFAAPFALALREARAAPRRVD
;
A
#
# COMPACT_ATOMS: atom_id res chain seq x y z
N MET A 1 12.85 -22.39 19.40
CA MET A 1 12.36 -21.18 18.70
C MET A 1 13.46 -20.71 17.76
N ASN A 2 13.34 -20.95 16.44
CA ASN A 2 14.31 -20.43 15.47
C ASN A 2 14.13 -18.92 15.39
N GLN A 3 15.10 -18.18 15.94
CA GLN A 3 15.11 -16.73 15.82
C GLN A 3 15.23 -16.37 14.32
N PRO A 4 14.35 -15.52 13.77
CA PRO A 4 14.49 -15.05 12.39
C PRO A 4 15.86 -14.38 12.23
N ARG A 5 16.53 -14.67 11.11
CA ARG A 5 17.88 -14.18 10.83
C ARG A 5 17.91 -12.63 10.88
N PRO A 6 19.05 -12.01 11.22
CA PRO A 6 19.14 -10.55 11.35
C PRO A 6 18.72 -9.80 10.06
N LEU A 7 18.92 -10.41 8.89
CA LEU A 7 18.53 -9.83 7.59
C LEU A 7 17.02 -9.75 7.38
N THR A 8 16.25 -10.78 7.76
CA THR A 8 14.78 -10.75 7.69
C THR A 8 14.21 -9.75 8.68
N ARG A 9 14.79 -9.63 9.89
CA ARG A 9 14.41 -8.60 10.86
C ARG A 9 14.63 -7.18 10.34
N GLY A 10 15.75 -6.94 9.66
CA GLY A 10 16.05 -5.63 9.05
C GLY A 10 15.03 -5.24 7.98
N TRP A 11 14.71 -6.19 7.08
CA TRP A 11 13.72 -5.98 6.03
C TRP A 11 12.31 -5.71 6.56
N PHE A 12 11.87 -6.43 7.58
CA PHE A 12 10.58 -6.16 8.22
C PHE A 12 10.50 -4.79 8.89
N ARG A 13 11.60 -4.29 9.48
CA ARG A 13 11.64 -2.93 10.04
C ARG A 13 11.48 -1.86 8.97
N ILE A 14 12.16 -2.01 7.84
CA ILE A 14 12.03 -1.09 6.70
C ILE A 14 10.59 -1.11 6.18
N ALA A 15 10.02 -2.31 6.01
CA ALA A 15 8.64 -2.47 5.58
C ALA A 15 7.63 -1.86 6.58
N ASP A 16 7.87 -1.98 7.88
CA ASP A 16 6.99 -1.40 8.92
C ASP A 16 7.06 0.14 8.91
N ILE A 17 8.25 0.73 8.70
CA ILE A 17 8.41 2.19 8.53
C ILE A 17 7.70 2.64 7.25
N ALA A 18 7.90 1.94 6.14
CA ALA A 18 7.24 2.22 4.88
C ALA A 18 5.71 2.14 5.00
N ALA A 19 5.19 1.14 5.73
CA ALA A 19 3.75 0.99 5.97
C ALA A 19 3.18 2.19 6.76
N ARG A 20 3.92 2.69 7.76
CA ARG A 20 3.49 3.87 8.54
C ARG A 20 3.49 5.13 7.69
N LEU A 21 4.54 5.35 6.90
CA LEU A 21 4.64 6.50 6.00
C LEU A 21 3.54 6.44 4.92
N LEU A 22 3.30 5.25 4.37
CA LEU A 22 2.22 5.02 3.41
C LEU A 22 0.86 5.31 4.04
N ALA A 23 0.57 4.76 5.23
CA ALA A 23 -0.69 5.03 5.92
C ALA A 23 -0.89 6.53 6.16
N LEU A 24 0.12 7.23 6.65
CA LEU A 24 0.08 8.67 6.87
C LEU A 24 -0.19 9.43 5.57
N GLY A 25 0.57 9.12 4.51
CA GLY A 25 0.41 9.75 3.19
C GLY A 25 -0.97 9.50 2.59
N CYS A 26 -1.49 8.28 2.70
CA CYS A 26 -2.82 7.92 2.23
C CYS A 26 -3.93 8.66 2.99
N VAL A 27 -3.83 8.80 4.32
CA VAL A 27 -4.80 9.57 5.11
C VAL A 27 -4.76 11.05 4.73
N LEU A 28 -3.55 11.63 4.65
CA LEU A 28 -3.39 13.03 4.25
C LEU A 28 -3.97 13.28 2.86
N PHE A 29 -3.68 12.38 1.90
CA PHE A 29 -4.23 12.47 0.55
C PHE A 29 -5.75 12.34 0.55
N ALA A 30 -6.32 11.34 1.24
CA ALA A 30 -7.76 11.13 1.28
C ALA A 30 -8.52 12.35 1.82
N VAL A 31 -7.96 13.04 2.81
CA VAL A 31 -8.56 14.24 3.40
C VAL A 31 -8.37 15.46 2.49
N ALA A 32 -7.17 15.65 1.92
CA ALA A 32 -6.85 16.84 1.12
C ALA A 32 -7.39 16.81 -0.32
N TYR A 33 -7.47 15.62 -0.92
CA TYR A 33 -7.82 15.43 -2.33
C TYR A 33 -9.13 16.10 -2.78
N PRO A 34 -10.27 15.98 -2.08
CA PRO A 34 -11.51 16.61 -2.54
C PRO A 34 -11.41 18.13 -2.59
N PHE A 35 -10.65 18.74 -1.67
CA PHE A 35 -10.42 20.18 -1.66
C PHE A 35 -9.51 20.60 -2.83
N LEU A 36 -8.38 19.89 -3.01
CA LEU A 36 -7.46 20.14 -4.13
C LEU A 36 -8.14 19.95 -5.50
N ALA A 37 -8.91 18.87 -5.66
CA ALA A 37 -9.63 18.57 -6.89
C ALA A 37 -10.71 19.61 -7.19
N SER A 38 -11.41 20.09 -6.16
CA SER A 38 -12.39 21.17 -6.30
C SER A 38 -11.77 22.49 -6.77
N GLU A 39 -10.62 22.86 -6.21
CA GLU A 39 -9.90 24.07 -6.60
C GLU A 39 -9.35 23.97 -8.03
N VAL A 40 -8.79 22.82 -8.41
CA VAL A 40 -8.32 22.56 -9.77
C VAL A 40 -9.48 22.62 -10.77
N ALA A 41 -10.62 22.00 -10.46
CA ALA A 41 -11.80 22.01 -11.33
C ALA A 41 -12.34 23.45 -11.53
N ALA A 42 -12.40 24.23 -10.45
CA ALA A 42 -12.81 25.63 -10.51
C ALA A 42 -11.88 26.47 -11.41
N ARG A 43 -10.56 26.27 -11.31
CA ARG A 43 -9.56 26.96 -12.16
C ARG A 43 -9.68 26.61 -13.64
N HIS A 44 -10.16 25.41 -13.96
CA HIS A 44 -10.34 24.94 -15.34
C HIS A 44 -11.77 25.09 -15.87
N GLY A 45 -12.67 25.74 -15.09
CA GLY A 45 -14.07 25.91 -15.47
C GLY A 45 -14.85 24.60 -15.62
N GLN A 46 -14.39 23.52 -14.97
CA GLN A 46 -15.01 22.21 -15.04
C GLN A 46 -16.10 22.06 -13.97
N ALA A 47 -17.15 21.32 -14.29
CA ALA A 47 -18.18 21.00 -13.32
C ALA A 47 -17.61 20.12 -12.19
N PRO A 48 -17.99 20.36 -10.93
CA PRO A 48 -17.45 19.60 -9.82
C PRO A 48 -17.95 18.15 -9.83
N ALA A 49 -17.02 17.20 -9.82
CA ALA A 49 -17.28 15.77 -9.84
C ALA A 49 -17.14 15.15 -8.44
N TRP A 50 -17.88 15.69 -7.46
CA TRP A 50 -17.76 15.32 -6.04
C TRP A 50 -17.77 13.81 -5.80
N GLY A 51 -18.64 13.06 -6.49
CA GLY A 51 -18.73 11.60 -6.35
C GLY A 51 -17.41 10.88 -6.70
N ALA A 52 -16.74 11.28 -7.78
CA ALA A 52 -15.46 10.72 -8.17
C ALA A 52 -14.36 11.08 -7.16
N TRP A 53 -14.37 12.31 -6.64
CA TRP A 53 -13.37 12.74 -5.65
C TRP A 53 -13.51 12.00 -4.32
N PHE A 54 -14.72 11.81 -3.82
CA PHE A 54 -14.97 11.03 -2.61
C PHE A 54 -14.64 9.55 -2.80
N PHE A 55 -14.92 8.98 -3.99
CA PHE A 55 -14.52 7.61 -4.31
C PHE A 55 -13.00 7.45 -4.27
N ALA A 56 -12.25 8.39 -4.87
CA ALA A 56 -10.80 8.39 -4.80
C ALA A 56 -10.30 8.46 -3.35
N SER A 57 -10.86 9.37 -2.52
CA SER A 57 -10.55 9.43 -1.09
C SER A 57 -10.80 8.09 -0.38
N LEU A 58 -11.92 7.42 -0.66
CA LEU A 58 -12.27 6.13 -0.07
C LEU A 58 -11.22 5.05 -0.40
N VAL A 59 -10.73 5.01 -1.65
CA VAL A 59 -9.67 4.08 -2.06
C VAL A 59 -8.38 4.31 -1.27
N PHE A 60 -7.99 5.57 -1.06
CA PHE A 60 -6.79 5.87 -0.26
C PHE A 60 -7.00 5.56 1.23
N VAL A 61 -8.20 5.73 1.78
CA VAL A 61 -8.53 5.23 3.13
C VAL A 61 -8.40 3.71 3.19
N ALA A 62 -8.91 2.97 2.19
CA ALA A 62 -8.77 1.52 2.12
C ALA A 62 -7.30 1.09 2.07
N ALA A 63 -6.47 1.80 1.29
CA ALA A 63 -5.02 1.57 1.24
C ALA A 63 -4.34 1.83 2.61
N ALA A 64 -4.75 2.86 3.35
CA ALA A 64 -4.26 3.12 4.70
C ALA A 64 -4.65 2.00 5.69
N VAL A 65 -5.88 1.49 5.59
CA VAL A 65 -6.34 0.32 6.36
C VAL A 65 -5.52 -0.93 5.98
N GLY A 66 -5.21 -1.11 4.70
CA GLY A 66 -4.29 -2.14 4.22
C GLY A 66 -2.90 -2.01 4.83
N ALA A 67 -2.32 -0.81 4.84
CA ALA A 67 -1.02 -0.57 5.45
C ALA A 67 -1.03 -0.88 6.95
N HIS A 68 -2.10 -0.56 7.67
CA HIS A 68 -2.27 -0.95 9.08
C HIS A 68 -2.45 -2.47 9.25
N GLY A 69 -3.19 -3.12 8.35
CA GLY A 69 -3.35 -4.57 8.32
C GLY A 69 -2.04 -5.32 8.07
N PHE A 70 -1.14 -4.73 7.27
CA PHE A 70 0.20 -5.24 7.03
C PHE A 70 1.06 -5.24 8.31
N LEU A 71 0.94 -4.22 9.17
CA LEU A 71 1.61 -4.19 10.48
C LEU A 71 1.18 -5.38 11.36
N ARG A 72 -0.05 -5.89 11.17
CA ARG A 72 -0.55 -7.12 11.80
C ARG A 72 -0.19 -8.39 11.03
N ARG A 73 0.72 -8.32 10.07
CA ARG A 73 1.24 -9.41 9.24
C ARG A 73 0.16 -10.15 8.43
N ARG A 74 -0.92 -9.47 8.04
CA ARG A 74 -2.00 -10.06 7.23
C ARG A 74 -1.70 -9.91 5.73
N PRO A 75 -1.56 -11.01 4.97
CA PRO A 75 -1.26 -10.93 3.53
C PRO A 75 -2.42 -10.35 2.71
N THR A 76 -3.66 -10.51 3.18
CA THR A 76 -4.85 -9.89 2.55
C THR A 76 -4.78 -8.37 2.52
N ALA A 77 -3.95 -7.76 3.39
CA ALA A 77 -3.76 -6.33 3.43
C ALA A 77 -3.02 -5.79 2.19
N LEU A 78 -2.26 -6.63 1.48
CA LEU A 78 -1.60 -6.28 0.22
C LEU A 78 -2.62 -5.94 -0.88
N LEU A 79 -3.79 -6.59 -0.88
CA LEU A 79 -4.87 -6.31 -1.84
C LEU A 79 -5.39 -4.89 -1.66
N LEU A 80 -5.55 -4.45 -0.41
CA LEU A 80 -6.01 -3.11 -0.09
C LEU A 80 -4.96 -2.04 -0.44
N ILE A 81 -3.68 -2.33 -0.18
CA ILE A 81 -2.55 -1.44 -0.54
C ILE A 81 -2.39 -1.31 -2.06
N ALA A 82 -2.82 -2.31 -2.84
CA ALA A 82 -2.76 -2.29 -4.29
C ALA A 82 -3.91 -1.51 -4.94
N LEU A 83 -5.01 -1.22 -4.23
CA LEU A 83 -6.18 -0.53 -4.78
C LEU A 83 -5.86 0.82 -5.48
N PRO A 84 -4.95 1.68 -4.99
CA PRO A 84 -4.60 2.92 -5.68
C PRO A 84 -4.06 2.71 -7.10
N ALA A 85 -3.46 1.55 -7.41
CA ALA A 85 -3.03 1.24 -8.78
C ALA A 85 -4.20 1.13 -9.75
N VAL A 86 -5.37 0.68 -9.28
CA VAL A 86 -6.59 0.58 -10.10
C VAL A 86 -7.07 1.98 -10.48
N LEU A 87 -7.01 2.95 -9.55
CA LEU A 87 -7.32 4.35 -9.85
C LEU A 87 -6.37 4.93 -10.90
N PHE A 88 -5.07 4.69 -10.78
CA PHE A 88 -4.11 5.16 -11.79
C PHE A 88 -4.36 4.53 -13.17
N LEU A 89 -4.81 3.27 -13.24
CA LEU A 89 -5.18 2.65 -14.50
C LEU A 89 -6.45 3.26 -15.10
N THR A 90 -7.45 3.61 -14.29
CA THR A 90 -8.69 4.24 -14.78
C THR A 90 -8.45 5.63 -15.33
N ASP A 91 -7.47 6.37 -14.79
CA ASP A 91 -7.08 7.70 -15.27
C ASP A 91 -6.03 7.65 -16.41
N ALA A 92 -5.84 6.49 -17.05
CA ALA A 92 -4.85 6.25 -18.10
C ALA A 92 -3.37 6.51 -17.71
N HIS A 93 -3.09 6.63 -16.41
CA HIS A 93 -1.74 6.78 -15.87
C HIS A 93 -1.07 5.42 -15.62
N VAL A 94 -0.92 4.64 -16.70
CA VAL A 94 -0.39 3.26 -16.64
C VAL A 94 0.99 3.18 -15.99
N MET A 95 1.89 4.13 -16.29
CA MET A 95 3.22 4.17 -15.69
C MET A 95 3.16 4.36 -14.16
N ALA A 96 2.25 5.22 -13.67
CA ALA A 96 2.07 5.44 -12.24
C ALA A 96 1.52 4.18 -11.55
N ALA A 97 0.57 3.49 -12.18
CA ALA A 97 0.04 2.23 -11.68
C ALA A 97 1.13 1.15 -11.56
N VAL A 98 1.97 1.00 -12.59
CA VAL A 98 3.07 0.03 -12.61
C VAL A 98 4.10 0.36 -11.52
N CYS A 99 4.53 1.63 -11.41
CA CYS A 99 5.45 2.07 -10.36
C CYS A 99 4.89 1.83 -8.96
N TRP A 100 3.59 2.07 -8.74
CA TRP A 100 2.94 1.79 -7.47
C TRP A 100 2.96 0.30 -7.14
N LEU A 101 2.54 -0.56 -8.07
CA LEU A 101 2.55 -2.01 -7.86
C LEU A 101 3.95 -2.55 -7.60
N LEU A 102 4.96 -2.07 -8.32
CA LEU A 102 6.36 -2.40 -8.08
C LEU A 102 6.80 -2.01 -6.66
N ALA A 103 6.48 -0.80 -6.22
CA ALA A 103 6.77 -0.36 -4.85
C ALA A 103 6.07 -1.26 -3.82
N VAL A 104 4.82 -1.64 -4.06
CA VAL A 104 4.07 -2.53 -3.17
C VAL A 104 4.72 -3.91 -3.08
N VAL A 105 5.11 -4.48 -4.22
CA VAL A 105 5.78 -5.79 -4.26
C VAL A 105 7.13 -5.73 -3.55
N LEU A 106 7.95 -4.71 -3.84
CA LEU A 106 9.29 -4.58 -3.28
C LEU A 106 9.26 -4.32 -1.77
N LEU A 107 8.40 -3.44 -1.28
CA LEU A 107 8.38 -3.03 0.13
C LEU A 107 7.58 -3.97 1.02
N PHE A 108 6.50 -4.56 0.52
CA PHE A 108 5.55 -5.32 1.34
C PHE A 108 5.47 -6.80 0.97
N ALA A 109 5.58 -7.20 -0.30
CA ALA A 109 5.54 -8.63 -0.65
C ALA A 109 6.89 -9.34 -0.42
N ALA A 110 8.00 -8.66 -0.67
CA ALA A 110 9.36 -9.19 -0.43
C ALA A 110 9.59 -9.75 0.98
N PRO A 111 9.23 -9.06 2.09
CA PRO A 111 9.45 -9.61 3.43
C PRO A 111 8.62 -10.88 3.70
N PHE A 112 7.42 -11.00 3.15
CA PHE A 112 6.63 -12.25 3.22
C PHE A 112 7.28 -13.39 2.43
N ALA A 113 7.79 -13.12 1.24
CA ALA A 113 8.49 -14.12 0.43
C ALA A 113 9.75 -14.63 1.13
N LEU A 114 10.52 -13.74 1.77
CA LEU A 114 11.69 -14.11 2.57
C LEU A 114 11.30 -14.97 3.77
N ALA A 115 10.26 -14.57 4.51
CA ALA A 115 9.76 -15.34 5.65
C ALA A 115 9.28 -16.74 5.23
N LEU A 116 8.60 -16.86 4.08
CA LEU A 116 8.14 -18.15 3.55
C LEU A 116 9.32 -19.05 3.14
N ARG A 117 10.35 -18.47 2.51
CA ARG A 117 11.58 -19.21 2.16
C ARG A 117 12.30 -19.72 3.40
N GLU A 118 12.37 -18.92 4.47
CA GLU A 118 12.95 -19.35 5.75
C GLU A 118 12.12 -20.47 6.40
N ALA A 119 10.79 -20.37 6.40
CA ALA A 119 9.91 -21.39 6.95
C ALA A 119 10.03 -22.73 6.22
N ARG A 120 10.23 -22.72 4.90
CA ARG A 120 10.44 -23.92 4.08
C ARG A 120 11.85 -24.51 4.22
N ALA A 121 12.86 -23.69 4.53
CA ALA A 121 14.24 -24.11 4.69
C ALA A 121 14.55 -24.66 6.10
N ALA A 122 13.66 -24.45 7.08
CA ALA A 122 13.77 -25.09 8.38
C ALA A 122 13.54 -26.60 8.22
N PRO A 123 14.53 -27.47 8.56
CA PRO A 123 14.31 -28.90 8.49
C PRO A 123 13.15 -29.26 9.40
N ARG A 124 12.21 -30.08 8.90
CA ARG A 124 11.22 -30.76 9.74
C ARG A 124 11.99 -31.42 10.87
N ARG A 125 11.79 -30.97 12.11
CA ARG A 125 12.23 -31.74 13.27
C ARG A 125 11.53 -33.09 13.13
N VAL A 126 12.32 -34.11 12.83
CA VAL A 126 11.92 -35.50 13.01
C VAL A 126 11.99 -35.67 14.52
N ASP A 127 10.83 -35.62 15.16
CA ASP A 127 10.65 -36.02 16.55
C ASP A 127 10.84 -37.55 16.67
#